data_AF-A0A101V0V6-F1
#
_entry.id   AF-A0A101V0V6-F1
#
_cell.length_a   1.000
_cell.length_b   1.000
_cell.length_c   1.000
_cell.angle_alpha   90.00
_cell.angle_beta   90.00
_cell.angle_gamma   90.00
#
_symmetry.space_group_name_H-M   'P 1'
#
loop_
_entity.id
_entity.type
_entity.pdbx_description
1 polymer ?
#
loop_
_entity_poly.entity_id
_entity_poly.type
_entity_poly.pdbx_seq_one_letter_code
_entity_poly.pdbx_strand_id
1 'polypeptide(L)'
;MNTDEFWHVIDTARSHTTTDHPFDEALVDLLTRRSTQDILAYEERFDALHDALHRWDVWAAAYLIGGGCSDDSFMDFRAGLIAQGRKWYERAATAPDSLADHPEVVRDALHLPCRRGSTAQDRR
;
A
#
# COMPACT_ATOMS: atom_id res chain seq x y z
N MET A 1 5.83 -17.24 -10.63
CA MET A 1 5.25 -16.58 -11.82
C MET A 1 6.16 -15.45 -12.26
N ASN A 2 5.99 -14.96 -13.49
CA ASN A 2 6.71 -13.76 -13.93
C ASN A 2 6.05 -12.49 -13.35
N THR A 3 6.71 -11.35 -13.50
CA THR A 3 6.26 -10.07 -12.93
C THR A 3 4.93 -9.61 -13.51
N ASP A 4 4.71 -9.75 -14.81
CA ASP A 4 3.48 -9.27 -15.45
C ASP A 4 2.27 -10.12 -15.06
N GLU A 5 2.44 -11.43 -14.93
CA GLU A 5 1.42 -12.34 -14.45
C GLU A 5 1.03 -12.04 -12.99
N PHE A 6 2.01 -11.78 -12.13
CA PHE A 6 1.74 -11.37 -10.75
C PHE A 6 0.89 -10.11 -10.68
N TRP A 7 1.28 -9.06 -11.41
CA TRP A 7 0.51 -7.82 -11.42
C TRP A 7 -0.87 -8.01 -12.05
N HIS A 8 -1.01 -8.90 -13.04
CA HIS A 8 -2.30 -9.25 -13.59
C HIS A 8 -3.22 -9.91 -12.54
N VAL A 9 -2.69 -10.79 -11.68
CA VAL A 9 -3.47 -11.37 -10.56
C VAL A 9 -3.94 -10.28 -9.60
N ILE A 10 -3.04 -9.38 -9.20
CA ILE A 10 -3.37 -8.26 -8.30
C ILE A 10 -4.44 -7.36 -8.92
N ASP A 11 -4.26 -6.91 -10.16
CA ASP A 11 -5.23 -6.02 -10.82
C ASP A 11 -6.58 -6.71 -11.06
N THR A 12 -6.58 -8.03 -11.32
CA THR A 12 -7.81 -8.81 -11.43
C THR A 12 -8.53 -8.88 -10.07
N ALA A 13 -7.81 -9.16 -8.96
CA ALA A 13 -8.38 -9.16 -7.62
C ALA A 13 -8.99 -7.79 -7.27
N ARG A 14 -8.28 -6.70 -7.57
CA ARG A 14 -8.76 -5.32 -7.39
C ARG A 14 -10.04 -5.05 -8.19
N SER A 15 -10.13 -5.55 -9.42
CA SER A 15 -11.32 -5.37 -10.26
C SER A 15 -12.56 -6.12 -9.75
N HIS A 16 -12.36 -7.19 -8.98
CA HIS A 16 -13.43 -7.96 -8.34
C HIS A 16 -13.74 -7.48 -6.91
N THR A 17 -12.98 -6.52 -6.38
CA THR A 17 -13.21 -5.97 -5.04
C THR A 17 -14.49 -5.15 -5.02
N THR A 18 -15.36 -5.44 -4.05
CA THR A 18 -16.60 -4.70 -3.80
C THR A 18 -16.76 -4.46 -2.30
N THR A 19 -17.78 -3.70 -1.89
CA THR A 19 -18.07 -3.48 -0.46
C THR A 19 -18.29 -4.79 0.32
N ASP A 20 -18.91 -5.79 -0.32
CA ASP A 20 -19.24 -7.07 0.31
C ASP A 20 -18.19 -8.17 0.03
N HIS A 21 -17.18 -7.86 -0.79
CA HIS A 21 -16.14 -8.81 -1.17
C HIS A 21 -14.79 -8.08 -1.21
N PRO A 22 -14.07 -8.04 -0.08
CA PRO A 22 -12.81 -7.30 0.04
C PRO A 22 -11.70 -7.95 -0.80
N PHE A 23 -10.61 -7.20 -0.97
CA PHE A 23 -9.51 -7.57 -1.86
C PHE A 23 -8.88 -8.92 -1.52
N ASP A 24 -8.71 -9.23 -0.23
CA ASP A 24 -8.12 -10.47 0.25
C ASP A 24 -8.98 -11.69 -0.14
N GLU A 25 -10.31 -11.59 0.00
CA GLU A 25 -11.22 -12.64 -0.47
C GLU A 25 -11.15 -12.81 -1.99
N ALA A 26 -11.19 -11.71 -2.75
CA ALA A 26 -11.09 -11.74 -4.21
C ALA A 26 -9.76 -12.35 -4.71
N LEU A 27 -8.67 -12.08 -3.98
CA LEU A 27 -7.36 -12.65 -4.26
C LEU A 27 -7.32 -14.15 -3.95
N VAL A 28 -7.86 -14.57 -2.80
CA VAL A 28 -7.97 -15.99 -2.42
C VAL A 28 -8.76 -16.77 -3.47
N ASP A 29 -9.88 -16.22 -3.93
CA ASP A 29 -10.70 -16.81 -4.98
C ASP A 29 -9.93 -17.04 -6.29
N LEU A 30 -9.07 -16.08 -6.67
CA LEU A 30 -8.23 -16.24 -7.87
C LEU A 30 -7.11 -17.26 -7.67
N LEU A 31 -6.47 -17.27 -6.50
CA LEU A 31 -5.35 -18.17 -6.20
C LEU A 31 -5.82 -19.63 -6.05
N THR A 32 -6.96 -19.87 -5.42
CA THR A 32 -7.52 -21.22 -5.23
C THR A 32 -7.91 -21.92 -6.53
N ARG A 33 -8.11 -21.15 -7.62
CA ARG A 33 -8.36 -21.68 -8.98
C ARG A 33 -7.08 -22.04 -9.75
N ARG A 34 -5.90 -21.74 -9.19
CA ARG A 34 -4.60 -22.00 -9.83
C ARG A 34 -3.96 -23.29 -9.30
N SER A 35 -2.88 -23.72 -9.96
CA SER A 35 -2.12 -24.87 -9.49
C SER A 35 -1.34 -24.53 -8.21
N THR A 36 -1.02 -25.54 -7.39
CA THR A 36 -0.16 -25.34 -6.21
C THR A 36 1.18 -24.70 -6.56
N GLN A 37 1.76 -25.05 -7.71
CA GLN A 37 2.99 -24.45 -8.19
C GLN A 37 2.84 -22.94 -8.46
N ASP A 38 1.71 -22.52 -9.04
CA ASP A 38 1.45 -21.11 -9.28
C ASP A 38 1.23 -20.33 -7.98
N ILE A 39 0.59 -20.95 -6.98
CA ILE A 39 0.39 -20.33 -5.66
C ILE A 39 1.74 -20.12 -4.96
N LEU A 40 2.62 -21.13 -4.95
CA LEU A 40 3.97 -20.98 -4.39
C LEU A 40 4.76 -19.91 -5.14
N ALA A 41 4.62 -19.87 -6.46
CA ALA A 41 5.34 -18.92 -7.28
C ALA A 41 4.74 -17.50 -7.22
N TYR A 42 3.49 -17.35 -6.74
CA TYR A 42 2.89 -16.07 -6.33
C TYR A 42 3.52 -15.60 -5.01
N GLU A 43 3.57 -16.47 -4.01
CA GLU A 43 4.13 -16.18 -2.69
C GLU A 43 5.59 -15.71 -2.80
N GLU A 44 6.43 -16.47 -3.50
CA GLU A 44 7.84 -16.09 -3.73
C GLU A 44 7.97 -14.71 -4.39
N ARG A 45 7.03 -14.36 -5.27
CA ARG A 45 7.03 -13.05 -5.92
C ARG A 45 6.55 -11.95 -4.97
N PHE A 46 5.53 -12.22 -4.19
CA PHE A 46 5.03 -11.31 -3.18
C PHE A 46 6.12 -10.98 -2.17
N ASP A 47 6.79 -11.99 -1.62
CA ASP A 47 7.89 -11.85 -0.67
C ASP A 47 9.02 -11.00 -1.26
N ALA A 48 9.46 -11.30 -2.48
CA ALA A 48 10.52 -10.54 -3.13
C ALA A 48 10.16 -9.05 -3.31
N LEU A 49 8.91 -8.74 -3.65
CA LEU A 49 8.45 -7.36 -3.79
C LEU A 49 8.26 -6.67 -2.43
N HIS A 50 7.78 -7.39 -1.42
CA HIS A 50 7.58 -6.90 -0.06
C HIS A 50 8.91 -6.57 0.60
N ASP A 51 9.90 -7.46 0.50
CA ASP A 51 11.25 -7.28 1.00
C ASP A 51 11.99 -6.14 0.30
N ALA A 52 11.77 -5.95 -1.00
CA ALA A 52 12.38 -4.84 -1.74
C ALA A 52 11.93 -3.45 -1.23
N LEU A 53 10.77 -3.37 -0.56
CA LEU A 53 10.28 -2.16 0.10
C LEU A 53 10.76 -2.01 1.54
N HIS A 54 11.51 -2.97 2.10
CA HIS A 54 12.04 -2.94 3.46
C HIS A 54 13.22 -1.95 3.59
N ARG A 55 12.92 -0.67 3.43
CA ARG A 55 13.91 0.42 3.41
C ARG A 55 13.51 1.53 4.38
N TRP A 56 14.51 2.21 4.91
CA TRP A 56 14.33 3.31 5.86
C TRP A 56 13.54 4.49 5.32
N ASP A 57 13.68 4.80 4.04
CA ASP A 57 12.94 5.90 3.40
C ASP A 57 11.46 5.56 3.19
N VAL A 58 11.15 4.31 2.83
CA VAL A 58 9.77 3.81 2.79
C VAL A 58 9.17 3.77 4.19
N TRP A 59 9.93 3.37 5.20
CA TRP A 59 9.50 3.42 6.61
C TRP A 59 9.19 4.85 7.04
N ALA A 60 10.07 5.81 6.75
CA ALA A 60 9.83 7.22 7.08
C ALA A 60 8.53 7.74 6.45
N ALA A 61 8.26 7.39 5.18
CA ALA A 61 7.00 7.73 4.53
C ALA A 61 5.80 7.08 5.25
N ALA A 62 5.87 5.79 5.58
CA ALA A 62 4.83 5.08 6.32
C ALA A 62 4.57 5.72 7.69
N TYR A 63 5.62 6.08 8.42
CA TYR A 63 5.54 6.74 9.71
C TYR A 63 4.86 8.12 9.62
N LEU A 64 5.22 8.92 8.62
CA LEU A 64 4.64 10.24 8.42
C LEU A 64 3.17 10.17 8.01
N ILE A 65 2.82 9.25 7.12
CA ILE A 65 1.44 9.04 6.65
C ILE A 65 0.56 8.48 7.78
N GLY A 66 1.06 7.48 8.50
CA GLY A 66 0.33 6.79 9.58
C GLY A 66 0.32 7.53 10.92
N GLY A 67 1.09 8.62 11.08
CA GLY A 67 1.26 9.30 12.37
C GLY A 67 2.03 8.47 13.42
N GLY A 68 2.85 7.54 12.95
CA GLY A 68 3.51 6.49 13.72
C GLY A 68 3.63 5.22 12.89
N CYS A 69 4.63 4.38 13.18
CA CYS A 69 4.80 3.10 12.49
C CYS A 69 5.64 2.13 13.34
N SER A 70 5.05 1.01 13.74
CA SER A 70 5.72 -0.19 14.26
C SER A 70 6.07 -1.15 13.12
N ASP A 71 6.90 -2.15 13.41
CA ASP A 71 7.27 -3.22 12.47
C ASP A 71 6.03 -3.87 11.84
N ASP A 72 5.02 -4.22 12.64
CA ASP A 72 3.76 -4.81 12.13
C ASP A 72 3.02 -3.87 11.18
N SER A 73 2.84 -2.61 11.57
CA SER A 73 2.21 -1.63 10.68
C SER A 73 3.03 -1.36 9.43
N PHE A 74 4.36 -1.53 9.49
CA PHE A 74 5.23 -1.40 8.32
C PHE A 74 5.11 -2.60 7.39
N MET A 75 4.92 -3.81 7.93
CA MET A 75 4.60 -5.00 7.13
C MET A 75 3.28 -4.81 6.40
N ASP A 76 2.23 -4.35 7.09
CA ASP A 76 0.91 -4.08 6.50
C ASP A 76 0.98 -2.98 5.45
N PHE A 77 1.73 -1.90 5.71
CA PHE A 77 1.90 -0.80 4.77
C PHE A 77 2.52 -1.25 3.44
N ARG A 78 3.58 -2.08 3.50
CA ARG A 78 4.22 -2.63 2.29
C ARG A 78 3.30 -3.60 1.55
N ALA A 79 2.54 -4.43 2.26
CA ALA A 79 1.53 -5.30 1.65
C ALA A 79 0.43 -4.47 0.96
N GLY A 80 -0.01 -3.38 1.61
CA GLY A 80 -0.96 -2.42 1.04
C GLY A 80 -0.44 -1.76 -0.24
N LEU A 81 0.83 -1.36 -0.29
CA LEU A 81 1.43 -0.81 -1.52
C LEU A 81 1.39 -1.79 -2.69
N ILE A 82 1.59 -3.09 -2.43
CA ILE A 82 1.45 -4.14 -3.45
C ILE A 82 -0.02 -4.28 -3.85
N ALA A 83 -0.95 -4.30 -2.89
CA ALA A 83 -2.40 -4.39 -3.15
C ALA A 83 -2.96 -3.19 -3.93
N GLN A 84 -2.31 -2.02 -3.86
CA GLN A 84 -2.66 -0.84 -4.68
C GLN A 84 -2.26 -0.99 -6.17
N GLY A 85 -1.55 -2.07 -6.51
CA GLY A 85 -1.15 -2.42 -7.87
C GLY A 85 0.19 -1.81 -8.29
N ARG A 86 0.67 -2.25 -9.45
CA ARG A 86 2.03 -2.01 -9.95
C ARG A 86 2.45 -0.54 -9.93
N LYS A 87 1.55 0.34 -10.37
CA LYS A 87 1.84 1.77 -10.52
C LYS A 87 2.22 2.42 -9.19
N TRP A 88 1.47 2.13 -8.12
CA TRP A 88 1.74 2.72 -6.81
C TRP A 88 2.94 2.07 -6.13
N TYR A 89 3.08 0.75 -6.29
CA TYR A 89 4.28 0.04 -5.86
C TYR A 89 5.56 0.64 -6.47
N GLU A 90 5.63 0.79 -7.80
CA GLU A 90 6.82 1.31 -8.49
C GLU A 90 7.11 2.78 -8.13
N ARG A 91 6.06 3.59 -7.95
CA ARG A 91 6.18 4.97 -7.45
C ARG A 91 6.80 5.00 -6.05
N ALA A 92 6.28 4.21 -5.12
CA ALA A 92 6.79 4.12 -3.75
C ALA A 92 8.23 3.60 -3.72
N ALA A 93 8.53 2.57 -4.52
CA ALA A 93 9.87 2.00 -4.62
C ALA A 93 10.89 3.00 -5.20
N THR A 94 10.48 3.86 -6.11
CA THR A 94 11.38 4.85 -6.73
C THR A 94 11.51 6.12 -5.89
N ALA A 95 10.39 6.64 -5.40
CA ALA A 95 10.29 7.89 -4.67
C ALA A 95 9.16 7.79 -3.62
N PRO A 96 9.47 7.37 -2.38
CA PRO A 96 8.47 7.22 -1.31
C PRO A 96 7.65 8.49 -1.05
N ASP A 97 8.25 9.66 -1.18
CA ASP A 97 7.58 10.96 -1.05
C ASP A 97 6.40 11.14 -2.02
N SER A 98 6.40 10.45 -3.16
CA SER A 98 5.31 10.50 -4.14
C SER A 98 3.99 9.91 -3.61
N LEU A 99 4.02 9.23 -2.45
CA LEU A 99 2.83 8.77 -1.73
C LEU A 99 2.04 9.92 -1.10
N ALA A 100 2.63 11.10 -0.93
CA ALA A 100 1.90 12.29 -0.51
C ALA A 100 0.80 12.69 -1.53
N ASP A 101 0.96 12.31 -2.80
CA ASP A 101 -0.05 12.52 -3.86
C ASP A 101 -1.13 11.43 -3.89
N HIS A 102 -1.05 10.42 -3.02
CA HIS A 102 -2.00 9.32 -3.03
C HIS A 102 -3.40 9.82 -2.65
N PRO A 103 -4.46 9.49 -3.42
CA PRO A 103 -5.80 10.04 -3.20
C PRO A 103 -6.34 9.87 -1.77
N GLU A 104 -6.02 8.75 -1.13
CA GLU A 104 -6.44 8.47 0.26
C GLU A 104 -5.63 9.28 1.27
N VAL A 105 -4.31 9.43 1.04
CA VAL A 105 -3.44 10.25 1.90
C VAL A 105 -3.86 11.72 1.81
N VAL A 106 -4.14 12.21 0.59
CA VAL A 106 -4.66 13.56 0.37
C VAL A 106 -6.02 13.73 1.05
N ARG A 107 -6.92 12.75 0.92
CA ARG A 107 -8.24 12.78 1.57
C ARG A 107 -8.10 12.89 3.09
N ASP A 108 -7.27 12.06 3.71
CA ASP A 108 -7.10 12.06 5.16
C ASP A 108 -6.43 13.35 5.66
N ALA A 109 -5.46 13.87 4.91
CA ALA A 109 -4.81 15.16 5.20
C ALA A 109 -5.80 16.33 5.20
N LEU A 110 -6.87 16.28 4.40
CA LEU A 110 -7.93 17.29 4.37
C LEU A 110 -8.91 17.19 5.54
N HIS A 111 -9.04 16.01 6.15
CA HIS A 111 -9.91 15.78 7.31
C HIS A 111 -9.19 15.95 8.65
N LEU A 112 -7.85 15.98 8.66
CA LEU A 112 -7.10 16.41 9.82
C LEU A 112 -7.51 17.85 10.15
N PRO A 113 -7.89 18.15 11.41
CA PRO A 113 -8.05 19.52 11.85
C PRO A 113 -6.66 20.14 11.86
N CYS A 114 -6.21 20.59 10.69
CA CYS A 114 -4.94 21.27 10.57
C CYS A 114 -5.03 22.45 11.53
N ARG A 115 -4.13 22.44 12.52
CA ARG A 115 -3.83 23.53 13.45
C ARG A 115 -3.84 24.82 12.62
N ARG A 116 -4.97 25.53 12.61
CA ARG A 116 -4.97 26.95 12.23
C ARG A 116 -3.93 27.54 13.14
N GLY A 117 -2.82 28.02 12.57
CA GLY A 117 -1.79 28.68 13.34
C GLY A 117 -2.50 29.66 14.25
N SER A 118 -2.32 29.49 15.57
CA SER A 118 -2.64 30.55 16.52
C SER A 118 -1.66 31.66 16.17
N THR A 119 -2.06 32.52 15.23
CA THR A 119 -1.42 33.79 15.00
C THR A 119 -1.52 34.52 16.32
N ALA A 120 -0.37 34.73 16.94
CA ALA A 120 -0.21 35.65 18.06
C ALA A 120 -0.83 36.99 17.69
N GLN A 121 -2.03 37.28 18.19
CA GLN A 121 -2.57 38.62 18.33
C GLN A 121 -3.81 38.56 19.22
N ASP A 122 -3.64 38.71 20.53
CA ASP A 122 -4.19 39.92 21.14
C ASP A 122 -3.38 40.33 22.36
N ARG A 123 -2.98 41.59 22.32
CA ARG A 123 -2.39 42.30 23.44
C ARG A 123 -3.57 42.81 24.27
N ARG A 124 -3.60 42.48 25.57
CA ARG A 124 -3.86 43.42 26.67
C ARG A 124 -3.84 42.71 28.00
#